data_AF-F5LIY7-F1
#
_entry.id   AF-F5LIY7-F1
#
_cell.length_a   1.000
_cell.length_b   1.000
_cell.length_c   1.000
_cell.angle_alpha   90.00
_cell.angle_beta   90.00
_cell.angle_gamma   90.00
#
_symmetry.space_group_name_H-M   'P 1'
#
loop_
_entity.id
_entity.type
_entity.pdbx_description
1 polymer ?
#
loop_
_entity_poly.entity_id
_entity_poly.type
_entity_poly.pdbx_seq_one_letter_code
_entity_poly.pdbx_strand_id
1 'polypeptide(L)'
;MILQSPTIAALTNAATPGIATQPTGATVNEGDSSPTLSAAASASDGGTLTYQWYSNAANSTNGGTAIVGATSASYAAPTTQV
;
A
#
# COMPACT_ATOMS: atom_id res chain seq x y z
N MET A 1 18.01 41.86 27.19
CA MET A 1 18.22 40.63 26.38
C MET A 1 17.38 39.54 27.00
N ILE A 2 16.29 39.11 26.35
CA ILE A 2 15.44 38.05 26.88
C ILE A 2 15.88 36.76 26.20
N LEU A 3 16.46 35.83 26.96
CA LEU A 3 16.74 34.49 26.49
C LEU A 3 15.43 33.70 26.52
N GLN A 4 14.81 33.50 25.36
CA GLN A 4 13.82 32.44 25.22
C GLN A 4 14.55 31.11 25.20
N SER A 5 14.25 30.26 26.19
CA SER A 5 14.69 28.87 26.18
C SER A 5 14.08 28.15 24.98
N PRO A 6 14.83 27.31 24.26
CA PRO A 6 14.28 26.55 23.15
C PRO A 6 13.23 25.56 23.67
N THR A 7 12.05 25.56 23.07
CA THR A 7 11.05 24.52 23.30
C THR A 7 11.53 23.24 22.64
N ILE A 8 11.88 22.23 23.43
CA ILE A 8 12.22 20.90 22.91
C ILE A 8 10.91 20.23 22.50
N ALA A 9 10.74 19.98 21.20
CA ALA A 9 9.63 19.17 20.71
C ALA A 9 9.82 17.73 21.20
N ALA A 10 8.84 17.19 21.92
CA ALA A 10 8.83 15.79 22.31
C ALA A 10 8.65 14.91 21.05
N LEU A 11 9.35 13.78 20.98
CA LEU A 11 9.13 12.79 19.93
C LEU A 11 7.76 12.14 20.14
N THR A 12 6.92 12.18 19.10
CA THR A 12 5.63 11.49 19.06
C THR A 12 5.72 10.27 18.15
N ASN A 13 5.03 9.19 18.50
CA ASN A 13 4.89 8.05 17.60
C ASN A 13 4.16 8.48 16.32
N ALA A 14 4.49 7.83 15.19
CA ALA A 14 3.75 7.99 13.95
C ALA A 14 2.31 7.48 14.13
N ALA A 15 1.37 8.12 13.46
CA ALA A 15 -0.01 7.68 13.41
C ALA A 15 -0.14 6.35 12.66
N THR A 16 -1.00 5.47 13.14
CA THR A 16 -1.36 4.24 12.44
C THR A 16 -2.00 4.57 11.09
N PRO A 17 -1.49 4.05 9.96
CA PRO A 17 -2.15 4.20 8.67
C PRO A 17 -3.55 3.57 8.66
N GLY A 18 -4.53 4.28 8.13
CA GLY A 18 -5.85 3.74 7.83
C GLY A 18 -5.93 3.30 6.37
N ILE A 19 -6.52 2.14 6.10
CA ILE A 19 -6.86 1.73 4.74
C ILE A 19 -8.27 2.24 4.41
N ALA A 20 -8.36 3.16 3.46
CA ALA A 20 -9.61 3.77 3.02
C ALA A 20 -10.30 2.96 1.90
N THR A 21 -9.50 2.35 1.01
CA THR A 21 -10.01 1.56 -0.12
C THR A 21 -9.23 0.25 -0.22
N GLN A 22 -9.99 -0.85 -0.29
CA GLN A 22 -9.46 -2.18 -0.58
C GLN A 22 -9.67 -2.51 -2.07
N PRO A 23 -8.77 -3.28 -2.70
CA PRO A 23 -8.96 -3.73 -4.07
C PRO A 23 -10.15 -4.68 -4.16
N THR A 24 -10.96 -4.50 -5.20
CA THR A 24 -12.03 -5.43 -5.55
C THR A 24 -11.44 -6.58 -6.36
N GLY A 25 -11.77 -7.81 -5.98
CA GLY A 25 -11.37 -9.00 -6.75
C GLY A 25 -12.02 -9.04 -8.13
N ALA A 26 -11.35 -9.70 -9.08
CA ALA A 26 -11.86 -9.95 -10.41
C ALA A 26 -11.52 -11.38 -10.86
N THR A 27 -12.40 -11.98 -11.64
CA THR A 27 -12.15 -13.23 -12.36
C THR A 27 -12.10 -12.89 -13.84
N VAL A 28 -11.00 -13.24 -14.51
CA VAL A 28 -10.73 -12.94 -15.92
C VAL A 28 -10.20 -14.20 -16.60
N ASN A 29 -10.37 -14.30 -17.92
CA ASN A 29 -9.78 -15.41 -18.67
C ASN A 29 -8.30 -15.13 -18.92
N GLU A 30 -7.54 -16.20 -19.19
CA GLU A 30 -6.15 -16.06 -19.59
C GLU A 30 -6.04 -15.22 -20.87
N GLY A 31 -5.15 -14.23 -20.86
CA GLY A 31 -4.93 -13.33 -21.98
C GLY A 31 -5.93 -12.16 -22.12
N ASP A 32 -6.94 -12.06 -21.25
CA ASP A 32 -7.81 -10.87 -21.18
C ASP A 32 -7.03 -9.62 -20.75
N SER A 33 -7.64 -8.45 -20.86
CA SER A 33 -7.05 -7.21 -20.32
C SER A 33 -6.79 -7.30 -18.82
N SER A 34 -5.64 -6.80 -18.37
CA SER A 34 -5.27 -6.75 -16.95
C SER A 34 -6.31 -6.03 -16.09
N PRO A 35 -6.91 -6.70 -15.09
CA PRO A 35 -7.74 -6.01 -14.12
C PRO A 35 -6.87 -5.09 -13.26
N THR A 36 -7.36 -3.88 -13.04
CA THR A 36 -6.69 -2.89 -12.21
C THR A 36 -7.13 -3.04 -10.76
N LEU A 37 -6.19 -3.38 -9.89
CA LEU A 37 -6.35 -3.34 -8.45
C LEU A 37 -5.96 -1.94 -7.94
N SER A 38 -6.68 -1.44 -6.94
CA SER A 38 -6.41 -0.14 -6.31
C SER A 38 -6.54 -0.23 -4.80
N ALA A 39 -5.61 0.42 -4.11
CA ALA A 39 -5.61 0.57 -2.66
C ALA A 39 -5.36 2.03 -2.32
N ALA A 40 -6.08 2.54 -1.33
CA ALA A 40 -5.88 3.90 -0.83
C ALA A 40 -5.68 3.84 0.68
N ALA A 41 -4.61 4.48 1.15
CA ALA A 41 -4.31 4.59 2.57
C ALA A 41 -4.11 6.05 2.97
N SER A 42 -4.33 6.35 4.25
CA SER A 42 -4.14 7.69 4.83
C SER A 42 -3.40 7.61 6.16
N ALA A 43 -2.60 8.64 6.45
CA ALA A 43 -1.96 8.85 7.75
C ALA A 43 -2.38 10.23 8.26
N SER A 44 -2.95 10.30 9.46
CA SER A 44 -3.54 11.53 10.01
C SER A 44 -2.49 12.58 10.42
N ASP A 45 -1.25 12.16 10.63
CA ASP A 45 -0.11 13.02 10.96
C ASP A 45 0.67 13.51 9.73
N GLY A 46 0.22 13.17 8.51
CA GLY A 46 0.91 13.50 7.27
C GLY A 46 2.13 12.60 6.99
N GLY A 47 2.25 11.46 7.69
CA GLY A 47 3.28 10.47 7.44
C GLY A 47 3.30 9.98 5.99
N THR A 48 4.49 9.63 5.50
CA THR A 48 4.67 9.07 4.15
C THR A 48 4.27 7.60 4.13
N LEU A 49 3.37 7.24 3.22
CA LEU A 49 2.92 5.87 3.03
C LEU A 49 3.63 5.23 1.85
N THR A 50 3.85 3.92 1.94
CA THR A 50 4.39 3.10 0.85
C THR A 50 3.45 1.93 0.59
N TYR A 51 3.44 1.46 -0.65
CA TYR A 51 2.64 0.30 -1.06
C TYR A 51 3.56 -0.83 -1.47
N GLN A 52 3.08 -2.07 -1.36
CA GLN A 52 3.73 -3.24 -1.90
C GLN A 52 2.65 -4.27 -2.25
N TRP A 53 2.61 -4.67 -3.53
CA TRP A 53 1.71 -5.73 -3.98
C TRP A 53 2.35 -7.11 -3.81
N TYR A 54 1.52 -8.11 -3.54
CA TYR A 54 1.91 -9.51 -3.38
C TYR A 54 1.03 -10.39 -4.26
N SER A 55 1.58 -11.48 -4.77
CA SER A 55 0.85 -12.53 -5.50
C SER A 55 0.83 -13.83 -4.71
N ASN A 56 -0.20 -14.65 -4.94
CA ASN A 56 -0.30 -15.98 -4.36
C ASN A 56 -0.94 -16.93 -5.39
N ALA A 57 -0.45 -18.17 -5.47
CA ALA A 57 -1.04 -19.21 -6.29
C ALA A 57 -2.30 -19.83 -5.64
N ALA A 58 -2.47 -19.64 -4.33
CA ALA A 58 -3.66 -20.01 -3.59
C ALA A 58 -4.50 -18.77 -3.25
N ASN A 59 -5.83 -18.94 -3.11
CA ASN A 59 -6.73 -17.90 -2.60
C ASN A 59 -6.51 -17.71 -1.08
N SER A 60 -5.40 -17.05 -0.72
CA SER A 60 -4.94 -16.85 0.65
C SER A 60 -4.16 -15.55 0.78
N THR A 61 -4.32 -14.87 1.91
CA THR A 61 -3.55 -13.69 2.30
C THR A 61 -2.24 -14.03 2.99
N ASN A 62 -1.99 -15.31 3.29
CA ASN A 62 -0.76 -15.81 3.87
C ASN A 62 0.15 -16.46 2.81
N GLY A 63 1.46 -16.23 2.93
CA GLY A 63 2.45 -16.85 2.05
C GLY A 63 2.55 -16.22 0.66
N GLY A 64 2.03 -15.01 0.48
CA GLY A 64 2.20 -14.27 -0.77
C GLY A 64 3.66 -13.92 -1.06
N THR A 65 4.03 -13.89 -2.33
CA THR A 65 5.34 -13.45 -2.81
C THR A 65 5.27 -11.98 -3.22
N ALA A 66 6.24 -11.17 -2.76
CA ALA A 66 6.28 -9.76 -3.11
C ALA A 66 6.54 -9.59 -4.62
N ILE A 67 5.76 -8.72 -5.27
CA ILE A 67 5.96 -8.34 -6.66
C ILE A 67 6.95 -7.18 -6.68
N VAL A 68 8.19 -7.45 -7.04
CA VAL A 68 9.27 -6.44 -7.01
C VAL A 68 8.91 -5.22 -7.86
N GLY A 69 9.02 -4.03 -7.25
CA GLY A 69 8.73 -2.75 -7.92
C GLY A 69 7.26 -2.35 -7.97
N ALA A 70 6.33 -3.19 -7.51
CA ALA A 70 4.92 -2.84 -7.43
C ALA A 70 4.63 -1.99 -6.18
N THR A 71 5.04 -0.72 -6.21
CA THR A 71 4.91 0.22 -5.07
C THR A 71 3.88 1.34 -5.30
N SER A 72 3.11 1.26 -6.38
CA SER A 72 2.04 2.19 -6.70
C SER A 72 0.75 1.84 -5.96
N ALA A 73 -0.09 2.84 -5.70
CA ALA A 73 -1.43 2.67 -5.15
C ALA A 73 -2.35 1.84 -6.08
N SER A 74 -1.98 1.69 -7.35
CA SER A 74 -2.66 0.86 -8.32
C SER A 74 -1.71 -0.16 -8.95
N TYR A 75 -2.24 -1.35 -9.25
CA TYR A 75 -1.52 -2.43 -9.89
C TYR A 75 -2.38 -3.10 -10.97
N ALA A 76 -1.86 -3.15 -12.19
CA ALA A 76 -2.47 -3.90 -13.28
C ALA A 76 -2.00 -5.35 -13.19
N ALA A 77 -2.89 -6.26 -12.77
CA ALA A 77 -2.51 -7.66 -12.59
C ALA A 77 -2.35 -8.37 -13.96
N PRO A 78 -1.25 -9.09 -14.20
CA PRO A 78 -1.09 -9.84 -15.44
C PRO A 78 -2.11 -10.98 -15.51
N THR A 79 -2.63 -11.23 -16.70
CA THR A 79 -3.58 -12.30 -17.03
C THR A 79 -2.94 -13.45 -17.80
N THR A 80 -1.62 -13.35 -18.03
CA THR A 80 -0.80 -14.40 -18.61
C THR A 80 -0.02 -15.08 -17.50
N GLN A 81 0.17 -16.40 -17.58
CA GLN A 81 1.15 -17.06 -16.72
C GLN A 81 2.52 -16.40 -16.89
N VAL A 82 3.19 -16.17 -15.76
CA VAL A 82 4.60 -15.81 -15.69
C VAL A 82 5.49 -17.04 -15.84
#